data_AF-A0A444XC06-F1
#
_entry.id   AF-A0A444XC06-F1
#
_cell.length_a   1.000
_cell.length_b   1.000
_cell.length_c   1.000
_cell.angle_alpha   90.00
_cell.angle_beta   90.00
_cell.angle_gamma   90.00
#
_symmetry.space_group_name_H-M   'P 1'
#
loop_
_entity.id
_entity.type
_entity.pdbx_description
1 polymer ?
#
loop_
_entity_poly.entity_id
_entity_poly.type
_entity_poly.pdbx_seq_one_letter_code
_entity_poly.pdbx_strand_id
1 'polypeptide(L)'
;MEAITEGVNNINISESHKKNRIQVSNTKKPLFFYVNLAKRYMQQHNEVELSALGMGNMLFISLMHYLVISSFHKLAIATVVTVAEILKNNGLADERKIMTSTVDIKDDSRGRPVQKAKIEILLGKTANFDELMAAAAAEGGENGDVEENNA
;
A
#
# COMPACT_ATOMS: atom_id res chain seq x y z
N MET A 1 -45.66 -15.64 10.25
CA MET A 1 -45.00 -14.46 9.66
C MET A 1 -43.68 -14.33 10.41
N GLU A 2 -42.65 -15.04 9.95
CA GLU A 2 -41.64 -14.51 9.01
C GLU A 2 -40.96 -13.25 9.58
N ALA A 3 -39.66 -13.14 9.80
CA ALA A 3 -38.55 -13.84 9.18
C ALA A 3 -37.33 -13.89 10.11
N ILE A 4 -36.74 -15.08 10.18
CA ILE A 4 -35.30 -15.39 10.24
C ILE A 4 -34.41 -14.23 9.75
N THR A 5 -33.65 -13.61 10.65
CA THR A 5 -32.48 -12.78 10.28
C THR A 5 -31.22 -13.63 10.38
N GLU A 6 -31.08 -14.57 9.45
CA GLU A 6 -29.77 -15.07 9.03
C GLU A 6 -29.26 -14.15 7.92
N GLY A 7 -28.03 -13.65 8.01
CA GLY A 7 -27.52 -12.77 6.97
C GLY A 7 -26.16 -12.16 7.25
N VAL A 8 -25.15 -13.02 7.37
CA VAL A 8 -23.74 -12.75 7.10
C VAL A 8 -22.99 -11.73 7.98
N ASN A 9 -22.82 -12.11 9.26
CA ASN A 9 -21.60 -11.80 10.00
C ASN A 9 -20.41 -12.69 9.54
N ASN A 10 -20.30 -12.95 8.25
CA ASN A 10 -19.06 -13.46 7.68
C ASN A 10 -18.31 -12.24 7.15
N ILE A 11 -17.62 -11.55 8.07
CA ILE A 11 -16.32 -11.07 7.65
C ILE A 11 -15.60 -12.36 7.25
N ASN A 12 -15.55 -12.62 5.95
CA ASN A 12 -14.72 -13.67 5.42
C ASN A 12 -13.26 -13.18 5.59
N ILE A 13 -12.81 -13.10 6.86
CA ILE A 13 -11.42 -13.21 7.29
C ILE A 13 -11.02 -14.68 7.05
N SER A 14 -11.22 -15.15 5.82
CA SER A 14 -10.80 -16.46 5.35
C SER A 14 -10.14 -16.36 3.98
N GLU A 15 -9.90 -15.16 3.46
CA GLU A 15 -8.76 -14.98 2.55
C GLU A 15 -7.54 -14.77 3.44
N SER A 16 -6.98 -15.92 3.84
CA SER A 16 -5.61 -16.14 4.28
C SER A 16 -4.79 -14.87 4.23
N HIS A 17 -4.23 -14.44 5.37
CA HIS A 17 -3.12 -13.52 5.40
C HIS A 17 -2.04 -14.01 4.44
N LYS A 18 -2.19 -13.64 3.17
CA LYS A 18 -1.23 -13.82 2.11
C LYS A 18 -0.03 -13.07 2.67
N LYS A 19 0.97 -13.82 3.11
CA LYS A 19 2.15 -13.30 3.81
C LYS A 19 2.86 -12.21 3.00
N ASN A 20 2.52 -12.10 1.72
CA ASN A 20 2.95 -11.12 0.75
C ASN A 20 2.05 -9.87 0.58
N ARG A 21 1.18 -9.51 1.54
CA ARG A 21 0.40 -8.26 1.47
C ARG A 21 1.01 -7.12 2.31
N ILE A 22 1.18 -5.95 1.69
CA ILE A 22 1.68 -4.72 2.29
C ILE A 22 0.53 -3.70 2.33
N GLN A 23 0.11 -3.31 3.53
CA GLN A 23 -0.88 -2.25 3.71
C GLN A 23 -0.21 -0.92 4.07
N VAL A 24 -0.40 0.09 3.24
CA VAL A 24 0.03 1.46 3.49
C VAL A 24 -1.13 2.21 4.13
N SER A 25 -0.98 2.54 5.42
CA SER A 25 -2.01 3.22 6.22
C SER A 25 -1.50 4.43 6.99
N ASN A 26 -0.18 4.56 7.19
CA ASN A 26 0.43 5.62 7.99
C ASN A 26 1.60 6.26 7.25
N THR A 27 1.63 7.59 7.23
CA THR A 27 2.64 8.41 6.54
C THR A 27 3.97 8.51 7.26
N LYS A 28 4.10 7.93 8.47
CA LYS A 28 5.35 7.94 9.26
C LYS A 28 6.48 7.11 8.63
N LYS A 29 6.16 6.14 7.77
CA LYS A 29 7.18 5.31 7.11
C LYS A 29 7.69 6.00 5.84
N PRO A 30 9.02 6.03 5.61
CA PRO A 30 9.56 6.61 4.39
C PRO A 30 9.17 5.77 3.16
N LEU A 31 9.15 6.38 1.98
CA LEU A 31 8.73 5.71 0.73
C LEU A 31 9.55 4.44 0.46
N PHE A 32 10.87 4.53 0.59
CA PHE A 32 11.79 3.43 0.33
C PHE A 32 11.62 2.24 1.28
N PHE A 33 11.03 2.43 2.48
CA PHE A 33 10.68 1.31 3.35
C PHE A 33 9.74 0.34 2.64
N TYR A 34 8.71 0.86 1.95
CA TYR A 34 7.73 0.05 1.23
C TYR A 34 8.34 -0.58 -0.02
N VAL A 35 9.22 0.12 -0.73
CA VAL A 35 9.95 -0.42 -1.88
C VAL A 35 10.81 -1.62 -1.46
N ASN A 36 11.59 -1.48 -0.38
CA ASN A 36 12.46 -2.54 0.10
C ASN A 36 11.67 -3.71 0.68
N LEU A 37 10.56 -3.45 1.37
CA LEU A 37 9.67 -4.50 1.85
C LEU A 37 9.07 -5.29 0.68
N ALA A 38 8.64 -4.61 -0.38
CA ALA A 38 8.10 -5.25 -1.57
C ALA A 38 9.15 -6.13 -2.27
N LYS A 39 10.41 -5.66 -2.39
CA LYS A 39 11.53 -6.47 -2.90
C LYS A 39 11.70 -7.76 -2.09
N ARG A 40 11.72 -7.68 -0.75
CA ARG A 40 11.84 -8.86 0.13
C ARG A 40 10.66 -9.82 -0.02
N TYR A 41 9.44 -9.31 -0.14
CA TYR A 41 8.25 -10.15 -0.31
C TYR A 41 8.22 -10.84 -1.67
N MET A 42 8.67 -10.17 -2.73
CA MET A 42 8.83 -10.78 -4.06
C MET A 42 9.91 -11.86 -4.07
N GLN A 43 11.00 -11.71 -3.30
CA GLN A 43 12.01 -12.77 -3.13
C GLN A 43 11.43 -14.02 -2.45
N GLN A 44 10.52 -13.86 -1.48
CA GLN A 44 9.97 -14.97 -0.69
C GLN A 44 8.77 -15.65 -1.34
N HIS A 45 7.96 -14.88 -2.08
CA HIS A 45 6.63 -15.30 -2.52
C HIS A 45 6.36 -15.12 -4.01
N ASN A 46 7.36 -14.68 -4.80
CA ASN A 46 7.28 -14.34 -6.24
C ASN A 46 6.29 -13.22 -6.61
N GLU A 47 5.37 -12.86 -5.72
CA GLU A 47 4.35 -11.85 -5.91
C GLU A 47 4.17 -11.03 -4.64
N VAL A 48 3.76 -9.78 -4.76
CA VAL A 48 3.44 -8.90 -3.64
C VAL A 48 2.16 -8.12 -3.92
N GLU A 49 1.31 -8.01 -2.91
CA GLU A 49 0.08 -7.25 -2.96
C GLU A 49 0.24 -5.95 -2.16
N LEU A 50 0.13 -4.80 -2.84
CA LEU A 50 0.17 -3.48 -2.22
C LEU A 50 -1.25 -2.95 -2.05
N SER A 51 -1.65 -2.63 -0.83
CA SER A 51 -2.97 -2.04 -0.55
C SER A 51 -2.85 -0.73 0.20
N ALA A 52 -3.72 0.24 -0.12
CA ALA A 52 -3.86 1.46 0.65
C ALA A 52 -5.33 1.87 0.78
N LEU A 53 -5.63 2.57 1.86
CA LEU A 53 -6.91 3.21 2.08
C LEU A 53 -6.77 4.72 1.89
N GLY A 54 -7.71 5.32 1.17
CA GLY A 54 -7.79 6.76 0.97
C GLY A 54 -7.97 7.48 2.30
N MET A 55 -7.28 8.61 2.46
CA MET A 55 -7.48 9.49 3.60
C MET A 55 -8.89 10.07 3.47
N GLY A 56 -9.77 9.77 4.42
CA GLY A 56 -11.20 10.09 4.37
C GLY A 56 -11.48 11.57 4.56
N ASN A 57 -11.12 12.39 3.57
CA ASN A 57 -11.40 13.83 3.54
C ASN A 57 -12.21 14.17 2.29
N MET A 58 -13.48 13.74 2.28
CA MET A 58 -14.48 14.25 1.33
C MET A 58 -14.93 15.69 1.65
N LEU A 59 -14.29 16.38 2.62
CA LEU A 59 -14.73 17.68 3.14
C LEU A 59 -13.63 18.77 3.21
N PHE A 60 -12.55 18.67 2.42
CA PHE A 60 -11.48 19.70 2.42
C PHE A 60 -11.42 20.58 1.16
N ILE A 61 -12.27 20.31 0.15
CA ILE A 61 -12.21 21.05 -1.13
C ILE A 61 -13.06 22.34 -1.11
N SER A 62 -13.84 22.61 -0.05
CA SER A 62 -14.76 23.76 -0.05
C SER A 62 -14.20 25.10 0.44
N LEU A 63 -12.97 25.21 0.98
CA LEU A 63 -12.51 26.53 1.46
C LEU A 63 -11.01 26.80 1.55
N MET A 64 -10.09 25.97 1.03
CA MET A 64 -8.64 26.24 1.23
C MET A 64 -7.77 25.91 0.01
N HIS A 65 -8.20 26.27 -1.20
CA HIS A 65 -7.23 26.52 -2.27
C HIS A 65 -6.50 27.83 -1.94
N TYR A 66 -5.23 27.76 -1.53
CA TYR A 66 -4.13 28.34 -2.34
C TYR A 66 -2.74 28.37 -1.68
N LEU A 67 -2.56 28.17 -0.36
CA LEU A 67 -1.23 28.42 0.24
C LEU A 67 -0.43 27.18 0.71
N VAL A 68 -0.99 25.97 0.72
CA VAL A 68 -0.32 24.78 1.29
C VAL A 68 -0.33 23.59 0.32
N ILE A 69 0.07 23.81 -0.93
CA ILE A 69 0.43 22.70 -1.86
C ILE A 69 1.90 22.26 -1.61
N SER A 70 2.71 23.05 -0.89
CA SER A 70 4.10 22.66 -0.57
C SER A 70 4.21 21.57 0.50
N SER A 71 3.11 21.21 1.17
CA SER A 71 3.05 20.14 2.17
C SER A 71 1.95 19.15 1.82
N PHE A 72 1.94 18.65 0.57
CA PHE A 72 1.14 17.48 0.16
C PHE A 72 1.47 16.31 1.11
N HIS A 73 0.74 16.24 2.22
CA HIS A 73 0.80 15.16 3.17
C HIS A 73 0.43 13.90 2.42
N LYS A 74 1.44 13.05 2.23
CA LYS A 74 1.42 11.86 1.39
C LYS A 74 0.13 11.06 1.58
N LEU A 75 -0.74 11.11 0.56
CA LEU A 75 -1.92 10.27 0.49
C LEU A 75 -1.46 8.80 0.37
N ALA A 76 -1.93 7.91 1.25
CA ALA A 76 -1.46 6.52 1.28
C ALA A 76 -1.64 5.79 -0.06
N ILE A 77 -2.68 6.12 -0.82
CA ILE A 77 -2.91 5.61 -2.19
C ILE A 77 -1.77 6.04 -3.12
N ALA A 78 -1.35 7.32 -3.06
CA ALA A 78 -0.25 7.82 -3.88
C ALA A 78 1.05 7.07 -3.59
N THR A 79 1.34 6.77 -2.31
CA THR A 79 2.51 5.96 -1.93
C THR A 79 2.48 4.58 -2.58
N VAL A 80 1.34 3.89 -2.60
CA VAL A 80 1.23 2.56 -3.23
C VAL A 80 1.47 2.63 -4.74
N VAL A 81 0.90 3.65 -5.41
CA VAL A 81 1.11 3.88 -6.84
C VAL A 81 2.58 4.14 -7.13
N THR A 82 3.22 5.05 -6.40
CA THR A 82 4.64 5.37 -6.58
C THR A 82 5.54 4.16 -6.31
N VAL A 83 5.26 3.33 -5.30
CA VAL A 83 6.03 2.11 -5.05
C VAL A 83 5.90 1.13 -6.23
N ALA A 84 4.69 0.94 -6.75
CA ALA A 84 4.47 0.08 -7.92
C ALA A 84 5.21 0.61 -9.16
N GLU A 85 5.14 1.91 -9.41
CA GLU A 85 5.85 2.57 -10.50
C GLU A 85 7.37 2.40 -10.39
N ILE A 86 7.95 2.62 -9.20
CA ILE A 86 9.39 2.44 -8.98
C ILE A 86 9.82 1.01 -9.29
N LEU A 87 9.07 0.00 -8.83
CA LEU A 87 9.42 -1.40 -9.04
C LEU A 87 9.31 -1.79 -10.52
N LYS A 88 8.29 -1.30 -11.23
CA LYS A 88 8.14 -1.50 -12.67
C LYS A 88 9.21 -0.80 -13.50
N ASN A 89 9.49 0.47 -13.20
CA ASN A 89 10.48 1.27 -13.93
C ASN A 89 11.89 0.70 -13.79
N ASN A 90 12.19 0.09 -12.64
CA ASN A 90 13.45 -0.61 -12.41
C ASN A 90 13.49 -2.02 -13.02
N GLY A 91 12.45 -2.46 -13.73
CA GLY A 91 12.38 -3.79 -14.34
C GLY A 91 12.28 -4.95 -13.33
N LEU A 92 11.93 -4.66 -12.08
CA LEU A 92 11.86 -5.64 -10.98
C LEU A 92 10.50 -6.34 -10.90
N ALA A 93 9.43 -5.68 -11.33
CA ALA A 93 8.09 -6.21 -11.19
C ALA A 93 7.21 -5.90 -12.40
N ASP A 94 6.29 -6.80 -12.70
CA ASP A 94 5.19 -6.61 -13.63
C ASP A 94 3.87 -6.51 -12.86
N GLU A 95 2.98 -5.61 -13.28
CA GLU A 95 1.63 -5.57 -12.74
C GLU A 95 0.80 -6.77 -13.21
N ARG A 96 0.13 -7.42 -12.26
CA ARG A 96 -0.82 -8.50 -12.55
C ARG A 96 -2.26 -8.08 -12.38
N LYS A 97 -2.53 -7.20 -11.41
CA LYS A 97 -3.87 -6.72 -11.10
C LYS A 97 -3.80 -5.34 -10.48
N ILE A 98 -4.69 -4.45 -10.91
CA ILE A 98 -4.97 -3.17 -10.25
C ILE A 98 -6.46 -3.14 -9.97
N MET A 99 -6.83 -3.03 -8.71
CA MET A 99 -8.22 -2.96 -8.28
C MET A 99 -8.42 -1.74 -7.39
N THR A 100 -9.49 -1.02 -7.65
CA THR A 100 -9.97 0.04 -6.77
C THR A 100 -11.38 -0.31 -6.33
N SER A 101 -11.68 -0.06 -5.06
CA SER A 101 -13.00 -0.30 -4.50
C SER A 101 -13.29 0.74 -3.44
N THR A 102 -14.53 0.78 -2.98
CA THR A 102 -14.93 1.56 -1.81
C THR A 102 -15.27 0.60 -0.69
N VAL A 103 -14.69 0.82 0.49
CA VAL A 103 -14.95 0.04 1.69
C VAL A 103 -15.59 0.90 2.75
N ASP A 104 -16.66 0.40 3.35
CA ASP A 104 -17.33 1.07 4.46
C ASP A 104 -16.54 0.83 5.74
N ILE A 105 -16.03 1.91 6.33
CA ILE A 105 -15.30 1.86 7.60
C ILE A 105 -16.22 2.35 8.69
N LYS A 106 -16.47 1.50 9.69
CA LYS A 106 -17.17 1.92 10.90
C LYS A 106 -16.26 2.86 11.68
N ASP A 107 -16.70 4.11 11.81
CA ASP A 107 -16.02 5.12 12.62
C ASP A 107 -16.84 5.33 13.91
N ASP A 108 -16.38 4.71 15.00
CA ASP A 108 -17.06 4.76 16.30
C ASP A 108 -17.12 6.19 16.87
N SER A 109 -16.29 7.11 16.37
CA SER A 109 -16.32 8.53 16.78
C SER A 109 -17.38 9.36 16.05
N ARG A 110 -17.91 8.89 14.92
CA ARG A 110 -18.81 9.66 14.05
C ARG A 110 -20.22 9.10 13.93
N GLY A 111 -20.51 7.96 14.56
CA GLY A 111 -21.85 7.36 14.61
C GLY A 111 -22.44 6.90 13.26
N ARG A 112 -21.70 7.07 12.15
CA ARG A 112 -22.08 6.64 10.81
C ARG A 112 -20.90 5.98 10.09
N PRO A 113 -21.13 4.93 9.28
CA PRO A 113 -20.10 4.37 8.42
C PRO A 113 -19.56 5.43 7.46
N VAL A 114 -18.24 5.49 7.29
CA VAL A 114 -17.58 6.35 6.31
C VAL A 114 -17.03 5.47 5.20
N GLN A 115 -17.50 5.70 3.99
CA GLN A 115 -16.98 5.02 2.81
C GLN A 115 -15.60 5.60 2.46
N LYS A 116 -14.58 4.73 2.37
CA LYS A 116 -13.22 5.10 1.94
C LYS A 116 -12.84 4.35 0.68
N ALA A 117 -12.13 5.02 -0.22
CA ALA A 117 -11.51 4.34 -1.35
C ALA A 117 -10.42 3.38 -0.84
N LYS A 118 -10.31 2.21 -1.46
CA LYS A 118 -9.28 1.21 -1.28
C LYS A 118 -8.65 0.94 -2.64
N ILE A 119 -7.32 0.84 -2.67
CA ILE A 119 -6.57 0.36 -3.82
C ILE A 119 -5.87 -0.94 -3.45
N GLU A 120 -5.75 -1.84 -4.41
CA GLU A 120 -5.02 -3.10 -4.33
C GLU A 120 -4.27 -3.30 -5.65
N ILE A 121 -2.93 -3.40 -5.58
CA ILE A 121 -2.05 -3.64 -6.72
C ILE A 121 -1.31 -4.94 -6.48
N LEU A 122 -1.52 -5.93 -7.34
CA LEU A 122 -0.74 -7.17 -7.34
C LEU A 122 0.41 -7.02 -8.33
N LEU A 123 1.63 -7.19 -7.82
CA LEU A 123 2.86 -7.18 -8.59
C LEU A 123 3.47 -8.59 -8.61
N GLY A 124 3.93 -9.02 -9.77
CA GLY A 124 4.67 -10.26 -9.96
C GLY A 124 6.13 -9.97 -10.24
N LYS A 125 7.00 -10.86 -9.77
CA LYS A 125 8.43 -10.86 -10.05
C LYS A 125 8.69 -11.04 -11.55
N THR A 126 9.58 -10.23 -12.11
CA THR A 126 10.07 -10.36 -13.50
C THR A 126 11.18 -11.40 -13.60
N ALA A 127 11.48 -11.87 -14.81
CA ALA A 127 12.62 -12.77 -15.04
C ALA A 127 13.96 -12.16 -14.64
N ASN A 128 14.11 -10.84 -14.84
CA ASN A 128 15.34 -10.09 -14.57
C ASN A 128 15.52 -9.74 -13.08
N PHE A 129 14.55 -10.07 -12.23
CA PHE A 129 14.54 -9.62 -10.84
C PHE A 129 15.73 -10.13 -10.04
N ASP A 130 16.07 -11.42 -10.15
CA ASP A 130 17.17 -11.98 -9.35
C ASP A 130 18.52 -11.41 -9.77
N GLU A 131 18.73 -11.21 -11.07
CA GLU A 131 19.94 -10.60 -11.62
C GLU A 131 20.10 -9.16 -11.14
N LEU A 132 19.03 -8.35 -11.24
CA LEU A 132 19.04 -6.96 -10.79
C LEU A 132 19.20 -6.83 -9.28
N MET A 133 18.64 -7.76 -8.50
CA MET A 133 18.84 -7.80 -7.05
C MET A 133 20.26 -8.22 -6.66
N ALA A 134 20.86 -9.16 -7.39
CA ALA A 134 22.25 -9.57 -7.18
C ALA A 134 23.24 -8.48 -7.61
N ALA A 135 23.01 -7.81 -8.74
CA ALA A 135 23.79 -6.67 -9.20
C ALA A 135 23.74 -5.51 -8.20
N ALA A 136 22.55 -5.15 -7.72
CA ALA A 136 22.39 -4.11 -6.70
C ALA A 136 23.07 -4.46 -5.36
N ALA A 137 23.15 -5.75 -5.01
CA ALA A 137 23.88 -6.20 -3.81
C ALA A 137 25.41 -6.13 -4.00
N ALA A 138 25.90 -6.37 -5.22
CA ALA A 138 27.31 -6.24 -5.56
C ALA A 138 27.77 -4.78 -5.64
N GLU A 139 26.91 -3.88 -6.14
CA GLU A 139 27.18 -2.44 -6.20
C GLU A 139 26.88 -1.71 -4.87
N GLY A 140 26.03 -2.28 -4.02
CA GLY A 140 25.60 -1.69 -2.74
C GLY A 140 26.59 -1.84 -1.57
N GLY A 141 27.77 -2.43 -1.81
CA GLY A 141 28.84 -2.57 -0.81
C GLY A 141 29.50 -1.26 -0.36
N GLU A 142 29.12 -0.11 -0.92
CA GLU A 142 29.77 1.19 -0.66
C GLU A 142 28.89 2.29 -0.06
N ASN A 143 27.62 2.06 0.26
CA ASN A 143 26.80 3.06 0.97
C ASN A 143 26.15 2.47 2.22
N GLY A 144 26.94 2.46 3.30
CA GLY A 144 26.54 2.06 4.64
C GLY A 144 25.42 2.91 5.23
N ASP A 145 24.54 2.21 5.94
CA ASP A 145 23.91 2.58 7.20
C ASP A 145 23.70 4.08 7.46
N VAL A 146 22.46 4.54 7.23
CA VAL A 146 21.90 5.60 8.07
C VAL A 146 21.07 4.93 9.15
N GLU A 147 21.74 4.58 10.25
CA GLU A 147 21.14 4.62 11.57
C GLU A 147 20.50 5.99 11.76
N GLU A 148 19.18 6.02 11.98
CA GLU A 148 18.57 7.18 12.63
C GLU A 148 17.89 6.70 13.90
N ASN A 149 18.70 6.77 14.97
CA ASN A 149 18.28 6.87 16.35
C ASN A 149 17.09 7.83 16.46
N ASN A 150 16.10 7.50 17.29
CA ASN A 150 15.32 8.56 17.90
C ASN A 150 15.12 8.27 19.39
N ALA A 151 15.60 9.24 20.17
CA ALA A 151 15.47 9.39 21.60
C ALA A 151 14.01 9.73 21.99
#